data_AF-A0A3C1LYE2-F1
#
_entry.id   AF-A0A3C1LYE2-F1
#
_cell.length_a   1.000
_cell.length_b   1.000
_cell.length_c   1.000
_cell.angle_alpha   90.00
_cell.angle_beta   90.00
_cell.angle_gamma   90.00
#
_symmetry.space_group_name_H-M   'P 1'
#
loop_
_entity.id
_entity.type
_entity.pdbx_description
1 polymer ?
#
loop_
_entity_poly.entity_id
_entity_poly.type
_entity_poly.pdbx_seq_one_letter_code
_entity_poly.pdbx_strand_id
1 'polypeptide(L)'
;MKKISLIALCASLSAAMMLAGCSSSANADVKVQDASYYEKFKDKNIEINVYNWGEYISDGSDDSLDINKAFEKISGIKVNYTQYATNEELRAKLKSGAVSYD
;
A
#
# COMPACT_ATOMS: atom_id res chain seq x y z
N MET A 1 61.36 15.97 3.48
CA MET A 1 60.48 14.89 3.98
C MET A 1 59.12 15.05 3.30
N LYS A 2 58.98 14.49 2.09
CA LYS A 2 57.88 14.75 1.13
C LYS A 2 57.08 13.48 0.81
N LYS A 3 57.02 12.50 1.72
CA LYS A 3 56.45 11.17 1.43
C LYS A 3 55.45 10.64 2.47
N ILE A 4 55.04 11.45 3.45
CA ILE A 4 54.10 11.01 4.49
C ILE A 4 52.67 11.54 4.24
N SER A 5 52.50 12.59 3.42
CA SER A 5 51.18 13.16 3.12
C SER A 5 50.36 12.42 2.06
N LEU A 6 50.82 11.28 1.51
CA LEU A 6 50.13 10.59 0.41
C LEU A 6 49.31 9.35 0.83
N ILE A 7 49.46 8.86 2.06
CA ILE A 7 48.76 7.65 2.52
C ILE A 7 47.47 7.99 3.30
N ALA A 8 47.35 9.22 3.82
CA ALA A 8 46.16 9.67 4.54
C ALA A 8 45.02 10.18 3.64
N LEU A 9 45.21 10.25 2.31
CA LEU A 9 44.21 10.75 1.36
C LEU A 9 43.38 9.62 0.71
N CYS A 10 43.78 8.36 0.87
CA CYS A 10 43.03 7.20 0.35
C CYS A 10 42.09 6.54 1.36
N ALA A 11 42.17 6.89 2.64
CA ALA A 11 41.32 6.31 3.69
C ALA A 11 40.04 7.11 3.98
N SER A 12 39.80 8.21 3.28
CA SER A 12 38.63 9.08 3.50
C SER A 12 37.60 9.06 2.36
N LEU A 13 37.75 8.18 1.36
CA LEU A 13 36.83 8.10 0.21
C LEU A 13 35.93 6.84 0.22
N SER A 14 35.97 6.03 1.28
CA SER A 14 35.22 4.77 1.34
C SER A 14 34.10 4.73 2.38
N ALA A 15 33.79 5.86 3.03
CA ALA A 15 32.74 5.94 4.03
C ALA A 15 31.79 7.09 3.69
N ALA A 16 30.72 6.78 2.94
CA ALA A 16 29.38 7.40 3.01
C ALA A 16 28.51 7.18 1.76
N MET A 17 28.92 6.40 0.76
CA MET A 17 27.99 5.92 -0.29
C MET A 17 27.15 4.71 0.20
N MET A 18 26.57 4.81 1.39
CA MET A 18 25.64 3.80 1.91
C MET A 18 24.58 4.50 2.75
N LEU A 19 23.74 5.30 2.11
CA LEU A 19 22.43 5.72 2.62
C LEU A 19 21.56 6.32 1.51
N ALA A 20 21.73 5.86 0.26
CA ALA A 20 20.64 5.92 -0.71
C ALA A 20 19.68 4.76 -0.39
N GLY A 21 19.06 4.82 0.80
CA GLY A 21 17.80 4.14 1.02
C GLY A 21 16.81 4.80 0.08
N CYS A 22 16.64 4.23 -1.10
CA CYS A 22 15.49 4.54 -1.92
C CYS A 22 14.25 4.16 -1.10
N SER A 23 13.73 5.11 -0.33
CA SER A 23 12.33 5.15 0.07
C SER A 23 11.49 5.46 -1.17
N SER A 24 11.65 4.65 -2.21
CA SER A 24 10.71 4.59 -3.32
C SER A 24 9.64 3.64 -2.83
N SER A 25 8.67 4.16 -2.08
CA SER A 25 7.40 3.47 -1.86
C SER A 25 6.99 2.90 -3.21
N ALA A 26 6.96 1.57 -3.32
CA ALA A 26 6.67 0.85 -4.55
C ALA A 26 5.24 1.19 -4.98
N ASN A 27 5.09 2.33 -5.64
CA ASN A 27 3.90 2.66 -6.41
C ASN A 27 4.03 1.84 -7.69
N ALA A 28 3.73 0.54 -7.59
CA ALA A 28 3.52 -0.28 -8.76
C ALA A 28 2.45 0.43 -9.60
N ASP A 29 2.80 0.79 -10.83
CA ASP A 29 1.88 1.40 -11.78
C ASP A 29 0.79 0.36 -12.11
N VAL A 30 -0.37 0.51 -11.46
CA VAL A 30 -1.52 -0.39 -11.66
C VAL A 30 -2.12 -0.08 -13.02
N LYS A 31 -1.84 -0.96 -13.99
CA LYS A 31 -2.38 -0.85 -15.34
C LYS A 31 -3.84 -1.30 -15.37
N VAL A 32 -4.74 -0.35 -15.60
CA VAL A 32 -6.17 -0.59 -15.79
C VAL A 32 -6.46 -0.60 -17.30
N GLN A 33 -7.17 -1.63 -17.77
CA GLN A 33 -7.46 -1.79 -19.20
C GLN A 33 -8.32 -0.64 -19.76
N ASP A 34 -9.29 -0.17 -18.97
CA ASP A 34 -10.15 0.96 -19.29
C ASP A 34 -10.31 1.85 -18.05
N ALA A 35 -9.38 2.78 -17.87
CA ALA A 35 -9.48 3.76 -16.78
C ALA A 35 -10.71 4.66 -16.92
N SER A 36 -11.20 4.88 -18.14
CA SER A 36 -12.35 5.76 -18.41
C SER A 36 -13.67 5.20 -17.86
N TYR A 37 -13.77 3.88 -17.71
CA TYR A 37 -14.90 3.20 -17.08
C TYR A 37 -15.21 3.76 -15.67
N TYR A 38 -14.17 4.12 -14.94
CA TYR A 38 -14.26 4.53 -13.54
C TYR A 38 -14.60 6.01 -13.35
N GLU A 39 -14.45 6.84 -14.39
CA GLU A 39 -14.74 8.28 -14.33
C GLU A 39 -16.19 8.56 -13.91
N LYS A 40 -17.12 7.66 -14.22
CA LYS A 40 -18.54 7.80 -13.84
C LYS A 40 -18.77 7.75 -12.32
N PHE A 41 -17.82 7.21 -11.55
CA PHE A 41 -17.91 7.08 -10.09
C PHE A 41 -17.19 8.21 -9.35
N LYS A 42 -16.28 8.94 -10.03
CA LYS A 42 -15.61 10.08 -9.43
C LYS A 42 -16.64 11.14 -9.03
N ASP A 43 -16.38 11.79 -7.90
CA ASP A 43 -17.24 12.82 -7.28
C ASP A 43 -18.67 12.37 -6.94
N LYS A 44 -18.96 11.06 -6.97
CA LYS A 44 -20.26 10.52 -6.55
C LYS A 44 -20.37 10.24 -5.05
N ASN A 45 -19.28 10.41 -4.30
CA ASN A 45 -19.20 10.12 -2.87
C ASN A 45 -19.72 8.70 -2.54
N ILE A 46 -19.34 7.72 -3.37
CA ILE A 46 -19.70 6.32 -3.18
C ILE A 46 -18.73 5.72 -2.17
N GLU A 47 -19.28 5.00 -1.20
CA GLU A 47 -18.52 4.18 -0.27
C GLU A 47 -18.98 2.73 -0.40
N ILE A 48 -18.05 1.78 -0.31
CA ILE A 48 -18.35 0.35 -0.17
C ILE A 48 -17.75 -0.18 1.13
N ASN A 49 -18.41 -1.14 1.73
CA ASN A 49 -18.02 -1.77 2.98
C ASN A 49 -17.61 -3.21 2.70
N VAL A 50 -16.32 -3.49 2.80
CA VAL A 50 -15.75 -4.78 2.42
C VAL A 50 -15.35 -5.54 3.66
N TYR A 51 -15.92 -6.73 3.84
CA TYR A 51 -15.63 -7.63 4.95
C TYR A 51 -14.81 -8.81 4.45
N ASN A 52 -13.61 -9.00 5.01
CA ASN A 52 -12.71 -10.07 4.55
C ASN A 52 -11.85 -10.62 5.70
N TRP A 53 -11.08 -11.67 5.42
CA TRP A 53 -10.05 -12.21 6.31
C TRP A 53 -8.69 -11.54 6.11
N GLY A 54 -7.82 -11.65 7.11
CA GLY A 54 -6.45 -11.17 7.05
C GLY A 54 -5.61 -11.90 6.02
N GLU A 55 -4.61 -11.21 5.47
CA GLU A 55 -3.61 -11.76 4.52
C GLU A 55 -4.17 -12.19 3.15
N TYR A 56 -5.47 -12.02 2.89
CA TYR A 56 -6.08 -12.36 1.60
C TYR A 56 -5.92 -11.29 0.52
N ILE A 57 -5.62 -10.05 0.90
CA ILE A 57 -5.26 -8.97 -0.02
C ILE A 57 -4.00 -8.27 0.48
N SER A 58 -3.22 -7.72 -0.44
CA SER A 58 -2.08 -6.90 -0.08
C SER A 58 -2.57 -5.54 0.46
N ASP A 59 -2.09 -5.19 1.65
CA ASP A 59 -2.43 -3.96 2.38
C ASP A 59 -1.29 -2.92 2.35
N GLY A 60 -0.21 -3.21 1.62
CA GLY A 60 0.98 -2.37 1.55
C GLY A 60 2.07 -2.72 2.55
N SER A 61 1.88 -3.75 3.40
CA SER A 61 2.96 -4.34 4.19
C SER A 61 4.02 -5.00 3.31
N ASP A 62 5.24 -5.19 3.83
CA ASP A 62 6.36 -5.84 3.14
C ASP A 62 6.66 -5.29 1.73
N ASP A 63 6.57 -3.96 1.58
CA ASP A 63 6.74 -3.24 0.31
C ASP A 63 5.80 -3.70 -0.82
N SER A 64 4.66 -4.31 -0.46
CA SER A 64 3.61 -4.73 -1.39
C SER A 64 2.72 -3.57 -1.84
N LEU A 65 1.88 -3.83 -2.84
CA LEU A 65 0.88 -2.87 -3.29
C LEU A 65 -0.30 -2.86 -2.31
N ASP A 66 -0.68 -1.68 -1.82
CA ASP A 66 -1.97 -1.52 -1.12
C ASP A 66 -3.12 -1.54 -2.15
N ILE A 67 -3.83 -2.66 -2.22
CA ILE A 67 -4.89 -2.90 -3.20
C ILE A 67 -6.08 -1.97 -2.97
N ASN A 68 -6.45 -1.71 -1.71
CA ASN A 68 -7.56 -0.82 -1.40
C ASN A 68 -7.23 0.60 -1.85
N LYS A 69 -6.06 1.15 -1.48
CA LYS A 69 -5.66 2.50 -1.93
C LYS A 69 -5.53 2.61 -3.44
N ALA A 70 -5.00 1.59 -4.10
CA ALA A 70 -4.91 1.57 -5.56
C ALA A 70 -6.30 1.63 -6.20
N PHE A 71 -7.24 0.83 -5.70
CA PHE A 71 -8.63 0.84 -6.16
C PHE A 71 -9.31 2.20 -5.90
N GLU A 72 -9.17 2.77 -4.70
CA GLU A 72 -9.73 4.08 -4.37
C GLU A 72 -9.19 5.17 -5.30
N LYS A 73 -7.88 5.15 -5.58
CA LYS A 73 -7.23 6.10 -6.50
C LYS A 73 -7.76 6.01 -7.94
N ILE A 74 -7.98 4.78 -8.42
CA ILE A 74 -8.50 4.53 -9.78
C ILE A 74 -9.98 4.92 -9.87
N SER A 75 -10.76 4.53 -8.87
CA SER A 75 -12.22 4.56 -8.94
C SER A 75 -12.86 5.84 -8.38
N GLY A 76 -12.22 6.49 -7.42
CA GLY A 76 -12.85 7.52 -6.58
C GLY A 76 -13.88 6.97 -5.59
N ILE A 77 -14.05 5.65 -5.50
CA ILE A 77 -14.92 4.98 -4.54
C ILE A 77 -14.11 4.72 -3.28
N LYS A 78 -14.63 5.10 -2.11
CA LYS A 78 -13.99 4.84 -0.82
C LYS A 78 -14.28 3.41 -0.35
N VAL A 79 -13.28 2.75 0.23
CA VAL A 79 -13.38 1.39 0.76
C VAL A 79 -13.31 1.41 2.28
N ASN A 80 -14.43 1.15 2.93
CA ASN A 80 -14.49 0.89 4.36
C ASN A 80 -14.17 -0.59 4.60
N TYR A 81 -12.89 -0.93 4.74
CA TYR A 81 -12.42 -2.30 4.88
C TYR A 81 -12.45 -2.77 6.34
N THR A 82 -13.06 -3.93 6.61
CA THR A 82 -13.07 -4.57 7.94
C THR A 82 -12.53 -5.99 7.84
N GLN A 83 -11.55 -6.29 8.67
CA GLN A 83 -10.92 -7.61 8.75
C GLN A 83 -11.53 -8.43 9.89
N TYR A 84 -11.80 -9.71 9.62
CA TYR A 84 -12.25 -10.70 10.60
C TYR A 84 -11.21 -11.80 10.74
N ALA A 85 -10.96 -12.28 11.97
CA ALA A 85 -9.97 -13.32 12.21
C ALA A 85 -10.56 -14.72 12.00
N THR A 86 -11.87 -14.89 12.24
CA THR A 86 -12.54 -16.19 12.17
C THR A 86 -13.88 -16.13 11.46
N ASN A 87 -14.36 -17.29 11.01
CA ASN A 87 -15.72 -17.43 10.48
C ASN A 87 -16.76 -17.11 11.54
N GLU A 88 -16.49 -17.46 12.79
CA GLU A 88 -17.40 -17.28 13.92
C GLU A 88 -17.63 -15.79 14.20
N GLU A 89 -16.58 -14.98 14.18
CA GLU A 89 -16.67 -13.52 14.31
C GLU A 89 -17.49 -12.89 13.19
N LEU A 90 -17.19 -13.23 11.93
CA LEU A 90 -17.94 -12.73 10.79
C LEU A 90 -19.42 -13.17 10.89
N ARG A 91 -19.68 -14.44 11.21
CA ARG A 91 -21.05 -14.95 11.37
C ARG A 91 -21.79 -14.28 12.51
N ALA A 92 -21.14 -14.02 13.63
CA ALA A 92 -21.75 -13.28 14.74
C ALA A 92 -22.15 -11.87 14.30
N LYS A 93 -21.27 -11.19 13.55
CA LYS A 93 -21.53 -9.86 13.00
C LYS A 93 -22.70 -9.88 12.02
N LEU A 94 -22.72 -10.79 11.04
CA LEU A 94 -23.82 -10.93 10.08
C LEU A 94 -25.16 -11.26 10.75
N LYS A 95 -25.16 -12.18 11.73
CA LYS A 95 -26.37 -12.57 12.47
C LYS A 95 -26.95 -11.44 13.32
N SER A 96 -26.15 -10.46 13.74
CA SER A 96 -26.63 -9.32 14.53
C SER A 96 -27.60 -8.42 13.76
N GLY A 97 -27.67 -8.54 12.42
CA GLY A 97 -28.59 -7.79 11.56
C GLY A 97 -28.24 -6.31 11.37
N ALA A 98 -27.34 -5.76 12.19
CA ALA A 98 -26.82 -4.39 12.09
C ALA A 98 -25.48 -4.36 11.34
N VAL A 99 -25.50 -4.82 10.09
CA VAL A 99 -24.34 -4.82 9.19
C VAL A 99 -24.69 -4.16 7.87
N SER A 100 -23.71 -3.48 7.30
CA SER A 100 -23.77 -2.89 5.97
C SER A 100 -22.48 -3.30 5.29
N TYR A 101 -22.53 -4.43 4.57
CA TYR A 101 -21.49 -4.90 3.67
C TYR A 101 -22.08 -4.93 2.27
N ASP A 102 -21.24 -4.73 1.27
CA ASP A 102 -21.62 -4.67 -0.15
C ASP A 102 -21.28 -5.96 -0.91
#